data_AF-A0A450TGS5-F1
#
_entry.id   AF-A0A450TGS5-F1
#
_cell.length_a   1.000
_cell.length_b   1.000
_cell.length_c   1.000
_cell.angle_alpha   90.00
_cell.angle_beta   90.00
_cell.angle_gamma   90.00
#
_symmetry.space_group_name_H-M   'P 1'
#
loop_
_entity.id
_entity.type
_entity.pdbx_description
1 polymer ?
#
loop_
_entity_poly.entity_id
_entity_poly.type
_entity_poly.pdbx_seq_one_letter_code
_entity_poly.pdbx_strand_id
1 'polypeptide(L)'
;MGKIITQVKITNLFDGDRFIQCPMFVDTGAGALILPMAWKERLGTFKRSEPVELQLANQDVVRGQACWPVEIKMKASVRFPMRSFSWI
;
A
#
# COMPACT_ATOMS: atom_id res chain seq x y z
N MET A 1 9.24 19.92 11.37
CA MET A 1 8.44 19.75 10.14
C MET A 1 7.20 18.94 10.47
N GLY A 2 6.04 19.36 9.96
CA GLY A 2 4.77 18.65 10.18
C GLY A 2 4.70 17.33 9.40
N LYS A 3 4.00 16.33 9.95
CA LYS A 3 3.68 15.08 9.25
C LYS A 3 2.24 15.17 8.75
N ILE A 4 2.02 14.90 7.46
CA ILE A 4 0.66 14.77 6.93
C ILE A 4 0.24 13.31 7.14
N ILE A 5 -0.79 13.12 7.96
CA ILE A 5 -1.35 11.81 8.28
C ILE A 5 -2.83 11.82 7.90
N THR A 6 -3.29 10.78 7.21
CA THR A 6 -4.71 10.63 6.83
C THR A 6 -5.21 9.22 7.07
N GLN A 7 -6.51 9.08 7.34
CA GLN A 7 -7.15 7.78 7.49
C GLN A 7 -7.34 7.16 6.12
N VAL A 8 -6.82 5.95 5.94
CA VAL A 8 -6.88 5.19 4.70
C VAL A 8 -7.54 3.84 4.96
N LYS A 9 -8.49 3.48 4.11
CA LYS A 9 -9.04 2.13 4.00
C LYS A 9 -8.50 1.49 2.72
N ILE A 10 -7.83 0.35 2.87
CA ILE A 10 -7.38 -0.50 1.77
C ILE A 10 -8.27 -1.74 1.76
N THR A 11 -8.90 -2.05 0.64
CA THR A 11 -9.77 -3.22 0.49
C THR A 11 -9.25 -4.10 -0.63
N ASN A 12 -9.22 -5.41 -0.42
CA ASN A 12 -8.98 -6.34 -1.52
C ASN A 12 -10.18 -6.31 -2.47
N LEU A 13 -9.97 -6.03 -3.75
CA LEU A 13 -11.07 -5.93 -4.73
C LEU A 13 -11.72 -7.28 -5.06
N PHE A 14 -11.06 -8.40 -4.74
CA PHE A 14 -11.57 -9.75 -4.94
C PHE A 14 -12.12 -10.39 -3.66
N ASP A 15 -11.94 -9.74 -2.52
CA ASP A 15 -12.44 -10.17 -1.22
C ASP A 15 -12.81 -8.92 -0.40
N GLY A 16 -14.00 -8.38 -0.66
CA GLY A 16 -14.44 -7.08 -0.16
C GLY A 16 -14.54 -6.98 1.37
N ASP A 17 -14.60 -8.12 2.06
CA ASP A 17 -14.63 -8.21 3.52
C ASP A 17 -13.22 -8.12 4.13
N ARG A 18 -12.18 -8.31 3.32
CA ARG A 18 -10.77 -8.16 3.73
C ARG A 18 -10.32 -6.72 3.49
N PHE A 19 -10.25 -5.95 4.56
CA PHE A 19 -9.74 -4.59 4.53
C PHE A 19 -8.84 -4.26 5.71
N ILE A 20 -7.99 -3.25 5.50
CA ILE A 20 -7.20 -2.61 6.55
C ILE A 20 -7.64 -1.15 6.60
N GLN A 21 -7.91 -0.65 7.80
CA GLN A 21 -8.17 0.77 8.03
C GLN A 21 -7.16 1.30 9.05
N CYS A 22 -6.36 2.27 8.66
CA CYS A 22 -5.32 2.84 9.51
C CYS A 22 -4.96 4.28 9.11
N PRO A 23 -4.38 5.06 10.04
CA PRO A 23 -3.67 6.28 9.67
C PRO A 23 -2.42 5.93 8.86
N MET A 24 -2.20 6.65 7.77
CA MET A 24 -0.98 6.55 6.96
C MET A 24 -0.33 7.90 6.75
N PHE A 25 0.99 7.87 6.58
CA PHE A 25 1.79 9.02 6.19
C PHE A 25 1.61 9.30 4.69
N VAL A 26 1.41 10.57 4.34
CA VAL A 26 1.39 11.01 2.94
C VAL A 26 2.81 11.38 2.53
N ASP A 27 3.40 10.57 1.66
CA ASP A 27 4.75 10.74 1.14
C ASP A 27 4.71 10.95 -0.38
N THR A 28 5.05 12.16 -0.83
CA THR A 28 5.12 12.48 -2.27
C THR A 28 6.38 11.93 -2.95
N GLY A 29 7.37 11.48 -2.17
CA GLY A 29 8.58 10.83 -2.69
C GLY A 29 8.41 9.32 -2.91
N ALA A 30 7.33 8.70 -2.40
CA ALA A 30 7.08 7.28 -2.55
C ALA A 30 6.37 6.95 -3.87
N GLY A 31 6.91 6.00 -4.63
CA GLY A 31 6.34 5.55 -5.91
C GLY A 31 5.15 4.58 -5.79
N ALA A 32 4.88 4.05 -4.60
CA ALA A 32 3.79 3.13 -4.32
C ALA A 32 3.33 3.27 -2.86
N LEU A 33 2.16 2.73 -2.54
CA LEU A 33 1.76 2.57 -1.14
C LEU A 33 2.50 1.38 -0.53
N ILE A 34 3.19 1.66 0.57
CA ILE A 34 4.07 0.71 1.25
C ILE A 34 3.42 0.23 2.55
N LEU A 35 3.38 -1.08 2.74
CA LEU A 35 2.81 -1.69 3.95
C LEU A 35 3.78 -2.73 4.55
N PRO A 36 3.74 -2.97 5.87
CA PRO A 36 4.55 -4.00 6.50
C PRO A 36 4.13 -5.39 6.05
N MET A 37 5.07 -6.24 5.65
CA MET A 37 4.77 -7.60 5.16
C MET A 37 3.84 -8.41 6.08
N ALA A 38 3.93 -8.21 7.40
CA ALA A 38 3.07 -8.85 8.40
C ALA A 38 1.56 -8.58 8.21
N TRP A 39 1.18 -7.54 7.47
CA TRP A 39 -0.23 -7.21 7.23
C TRP A 39 -0.78 -7.83 5.95
N LYS A 40 0.05 -8.50 5.14
CA LYS A 40 -0.37 -9.09 3.88
C LYS A 40 -1.53 -10.08 4.05
N GLU A 41 -1.43 -10.97 5.05
CA GLU A 41 -2.46 -11.98 5.34
C GLU A 41 -3.80 -11.37 5.74
N ARG A 42 -3.80 -10.15 6.31
CA ARG A 42 -5.03 -9.45 6.71
C ARG A 42 -5.88 -9.04 5.50
N LEU A 43 -5.26 -8.84 4.35
CA LEU A 43 -5.91 -8.54 3.07
C LEU A 43 -6.25 -9.80 2.25
N GLY A 44 -5.92 -10.99 2.77
CA GLY A 44 -6.23 -12.26 2.13
C GLY A 44 -5.44 -12.52 0.85
N THR A 45 -6.01 -13.33 -0.04
CA THR A 45 -5.38 -13.74 -1.29
C THR A 45 -5.53 -12.66 -2.35
N PHE A 46 -4.41 -12.23 -2.96
CA PHE A 46 -4.40 -11.26 -4.04
C PHE A 46 -4.49 -11.95 -5.40
N LYS A 47 -5.14 -11.27 -6.37
CA LYS A 47 -5.21 -11.76 -7.75
C LYS A 47 -3.85 -11.80 -8.44
N ARG A 48 -3.00 -10.81 -8.17
CA ARG A 48 -1.63 -10.73 -8.69
C ARG A 48 -0.67 -10.41 -7.57
N SER A 49 0.48 -11.05 -7.62
CA SER A 49 1.55 -10.90 -6.66
C SER A 49 2.88 -11.14 -7.37
N GLU A 50 3.81 -10.19 -7.33
CA GLU A 50 5.14 -10.33 -7.94
C GLU A 50 6.24 -9.80 -7.01
N PRO A 51 7.45 -10.39 -7.02
CA PRO A 51 8.57 -9.84 -6.29
C PRO A 51 8.99 -8.51 -6.90
N VAL A 52 9.38 -7.55 -6.06
CA VAL A 52 9.90 -6.24 -6.50
C VAL A 52 11.13 -5.86 -5.69
N GLU A 53 12.01 -5.08 -6.30
CA GLU A 53 13.13 -4.44 -5.61
C GLU A 53 12.81 -2.95 -5.46
N LEU A 54 12.96 -2.43 -4.24
CA LEU A 54 12.72 -1.05 -3.90
C LEU A 54 14.03 -0.43 -3.43
N GLN A 55 14.44 0.65 -4.11
CA GLN A 55 15.55 1.47 -3.65
C GLN A 55 15.05 2.48 -2.61
N LEU A 56 15.66 2.44 -1.43
CA LEU A 56 15.37 3.35 -0.34
C LEU A 56 16.19 4.64 -0.46
N ALA A 57 15.79 5.68 0.29
CA ALA A 57 16.49 6.97 0.27
C ALA A 57 17.95 6.88 0.75
N ASN A 58 18.28 5.88 1.57
CA ASN A 58 19.66 5.60 2.01
C ASN A 58 20.44 4.74 1.00
N GLN A 59 19.93 4.56 -0.23
CA GLN A 59 20.50 3.76 -1.32
C GLN A 59 20.45 2.24 -1.10
N ASP A 60 19.95 1.77 0.03
CA ASP A 60 19.72 0.34 0.24
C ASP A 60 18.65 -0.18 -0.72
N VAL A 61 18.81 -1.43 -1.15
CA VAL A 61 17.80 -2.14 -1.94
C VAL A 61 17.13 -3.17 -1.05
N VAL A 62 15.82 -3.05 -0.89
CA VAL A 62 15.00 -4.03 -0.17
C VAL A 62 14.16 -4.84 -1.15
N ARG A 63 14.04 -6.13 -0.88
CA ARG A 63 13.15 -7.02 -1.64
C ARG A 63 11.79 -7.06 -0.98
N GLY A 64 10.79 -6.75 -1.78
CA GLY A 64 9.40 -6.73 -1.37
C GLY A 64 8.54 -7.58 -2.27
N GLN A 65 7.22 -7.47 -2.04
CA GLN A 65 6.24 -8.09 -2.90
C GLN A 65 5.19 -7.08 -3.30
N ALA A 66 4.97 -6.89 -4.60
CA ALA A 66 3.86 -6.10 -5.06
C ALA A 66 2.59 -6.93 -5.16
N CYS A 67 1.45 -6.40 -4.70
CA CYS A 67 0.17 -7.11 -4.70
C CYS A 67 -0.97 -6.22 -5.22
N TRP A 68 -1.77 -6.71 -6.17
CA TRP A 68 -2.86 -5.93 -6.77
C TRP A 68 -3.95 -6.82 -7.39
N PRO A 69 -5.13 -6.27 -7.70
CA PRO A 69 -5.60 -4.91 -7.43
C PRO A 69 -6.31 -4.78 -6.07
N VAL A 70 -6.20 -3.59 -5.49
CA VAL A 70 -6.86 -3.20 -4.25
C VAL A 70 -7.57 -1.86 -4.44
N GLU A 71 -8.61 -1.61 -3.65
CA GLU A 71 -9.25 -0.30 -3.54
C GLU A 71 -8.59 0.49 -2.43
N ILE A 72 -8.30 1.78 -2.68
CA ILE A 72 -7.84 2.72 -1.66
C ILE A 72 -8.89 3.81 -1.48
N LYS A 73 -9.30 4.05 -0.25
CA LYS A 73 -10.14 5.18 0.14
C LYS A 73 -9.42 5.98 1.22
N MET A 74 -9.20 7.26 0.97
CA MET A 74 -8.60 8.18 1.94
C MET A 74 -9.68 9.14 2.43
N LYS A 75 -9.63 9.58 3.70
CA LYS A 75 -10.48 10.68 4.19
C LYS A 75 -9.99 12.03 3.64
N ALA A 76 -10.22 12.21 2.35
CA ALA A 76 -10.27 13.44 1.55
C ALA A 76 -10.58 12.93 0.13
N SER A 77 -11.68 13.34 -0.48
CA SER A 77 -12.16 12.78 -1.76
C SER A 77 -11.19 13.02 -2.91
N VAL A 78 -10.17 12.17 -3.04
CA VAL A 78 -9.23 12.13 -4.18
C VAL A 78 -9.15 10.67 -4.63
N ARG A 79 -9.54 10.40 -5.87
CA ARG A 79 -9.55 9.07 -6.48
C ARG A 79 -8.26 8.91 -7.29
N PHE A 80 -7.28 8.17 -6.76
CA PHE A 80 -6.09 7.80 -7.53
C PHE A 80 -6.32 6.48 -8.26
N PRO A 81 -6.14 6.41 -9.59
CA PRO A 81 -5.99 5.13 -10.28
C PRO A 81 -4.58 4.59 -9.99
N MET A 82 -4.37 3.98 -8.82
CA MET A 82 -3.07 3.37 -8.47
C MET A 82 -2.87 2.05 -9.23
N ARG A 83 -1.67 1.85 -9.77
CA ARG A 83 -1.29 0.67 -10.58
C ARG A 83 -0.52 -0.40 -9.79
N SER A 84 -0.06 -0.12 -8.57
CA SER A 84 0.70 -1.08 -7.75
C SER A 84 0.77 -0.69 -6.26
N PHE A 85 0.96 -1.70 -5.41
CA PHE A 85 1.26 -1.64 -3.97
C PHE A 85 2.46 -2.52 -3.71
N SER A 86 3.30 -2.20 -2.73
CA SER A 86 4.45 -3.04 -2.36
C SER A 86 4.51 -3.31 -0.84
N TRP A 87 4.84 -4.55 -0.49
CA TRP A 87 5.14 -5.00 0.86
C TRP A 87 6.65 -4.98 1.07
N ILE A 88 7.13 -4.32 2.13
CA ILE A 88 8.53 -4.41 2.59
C ILE A 88 8.60 -4.91 4.03
#